data_AF-A0A372NIP6-F1
#
_entry.id   AF-A0A372NIP6-F1
#
_cell.length_a   1.000
_cell.length_b   1.000
_cell.length_c   1.000
_cell.angle_alpha   90.00
_cell.angle_beta   90.00
_cell.angle_gamma   90.00
#
_symmetry.space_group_name_H-M   'P 1'
#
loop_
_entity.id
_entity.type
_entity.pdbx_description
1 polymer ?
#
loop_
_entity_poly.entity_id
_entity_poly.type
_entity_poly.pdbx_seq_one_letter_code
_entity_poly.pdbx_strand_id
1 'polypeptide(L)'
;MKGAIPLNDVNRKALEELIGYAFTDKDRLDRAITHASARPGKGSNYERLEFLGDRVLGLCVAEMLFRTFRDAKEGELSVRLNQLVSAESCAAVSDDLGLHRFIRTGADVKKLTGKAMLNVRADVVESLIAAIYLDGGLEAARGFILRNWEGRAARAEGARRDAKTELQEWAHARFGLTPNYKVDERSGPDHDPRFTVTVEIRGVKPETGIDRSKRAAEQAAATKILEREGVWPKSQGAD
;
A
#
# COMPACT_ATOMS: atom_id res chain seq x y z
N MET A 1 14.49 5.39 20.41
CA MET A 1 14.08 6.50 19.52
C MET A 1 14.20 7.80 20.30
N LYS A 2 15.07 8.72 19.86
CA LYS A 2 15.09 10.10 20.39
C LYS A 2 13.72 10.73 20.11
N GLY A 3 13.14 11.42 21.08
CA GLY A 3 11.79 11.99 20.96
C GLY A 3 11.69 12.93 19.76
N ALA A 4 10.51 12.97 19.12
CA ALA A 4 10.22 13.87 18.02
C ALA A 4 10.59 15.31 18.38
N ILE A 5 11.32 15.97 17.49
CA ILE A 5 11.82 17.33 17.71
C ILE A 5 10.68 18.30 17.36
N PRO A 6 10.42 19.34 18.17
CA PRO A 6 9.56 20.44 17.73
C PRO A 6 10.03 20.97 16.38
N LEU A 7 9.11 21.30 15.47
CA LEU A 7 9.46 21.93 14.20
C LEU A 7 9.89 23.37 14.46
N ASN A 8 11.20 23.54 14.65
CA ASN A 8 11.87 24.81 14.45
C ASN A 8 12.12 25.04 12.95
N ASP A 9 12.60 26.23 12.59
CA ASP A 9 12.80 26.61 11.19
C ASP A 9 13.77 25.69 10.45
N VAL A 10 14.79 25.17 11.16
CA VAL A 10 15.77 24.23 10.59
C VAL A 10 15.10 22.91 10.19
N ASN A 11 14.32 22.31 11.10
CA ASN A 11 13.58 21.09 10.83
C ASN A 11 12.52 21.30 9.77
N ARG A 12 11.88 22.47 9.74
CA ARG A 12 10.85 22.81 8.75
C ARG A 12 11.46 22.85 7.36
N LYS A 13 12.58 23.56 7.21
CA LYS A 13 13.32 23.63 5.94
C LYS A 13 13.80 22.25 5.49
N ALA A 14 14.36 21.45 6.39
CA ALA A 14 14.78 20.09 6.08
C ALA A 14 13.61 19.21 5.61
N LEU A 15 12.44 19.35 6.24
CA LEU A 15 11.22 18.64 5.82
C LEU A 15 10.74 19.11 4.44
N GLU A 16 10.74 20.42 4.18
CA GLU A 16 10.40 21.02 2.88
C GLU A 16 11.33 20.55 1.75
N GLU A 17 12.63 20.41 2.03
CA GLU A 17 13.62 19.86 1.10
C GLU A 17 13.34 18.37 0.80
N LEU A 18 13.01 17.57 1.82
CA LEU A 18 12.69 16.14 1.65
C LEU A 18 11.43 15.91 0.82
N ILE A 19 10.37 16.69 1.09
CA ILE A 19 9.13 16.59 0.31
C ILE A 19 9.29 17.25 -1.07
N GLY A 20 10.27 18.13 -1.27
CA GLY A 20 10.46 18.90 -2.49
C GLY A 20 9.33 19.90 -2.74
N TYR A 21 8.87 20.56 -1.67
CA TYR A 21 7.83 21.60 -1.70
C TYR A 21 8.08 22.60 -0.57
N ALA A 22 8.14 23.89 -0.91
CA ALA A 22 8.27 24.97 0.07
C ALA A 22 6.90 25.59 0.34
N PHE A 23 6.43 25.52 1.59
CA PHE A 23 5.11 26.03 1.96
C PHE A 23 5.10 27.56 2.04
N THR A 24 4.02 28.16 1.54
CA THR A 24 3.70 29.56 1.83
C THR A 24 3.15 29.67 3.24
N ASP A 25 2.14 28.85 3.56
CA ASP A 25 1.57 28.74 4.90
C ASP A 25 2.26 27.63 5.71
N LYS A 26 3.21 28.05 6.54
CA LYS A 26 4.04 27.17 7.35
C LYS A 26 3.21 26.38 8.39
N ASP A 27 2.09 26.92 8.87
CA ASP A 27 1.23 26.24 9.85
C ASP A 27 0.56 24.99 9.27
N ARG A 28 0.35 24.94 7.94
CA ARG A 28 -0.17 23.73 7.27
C ARG A 28 0.78 22.55 7.42
N LEU A 29 2.07 22.80 7.20
CA LEU A 29 3.10 21.79 7.37
C LEU A 29 3.13 21.28 8.82
N ASP A 30 3.10 22.20 9.79
CA ASP A 30 3.13 21.82 11.21
C ASP A 30 1.92 20.97 11.61
N ARG A 31 0.73 21.30 11.10
CA ARG A 31 -0.49 20.52 11.35
C ARG A 31 -0.41 19.14 10.70
N ALA A 32 0.14 19.04 9.49
CA ALA A 32 0.17 17.80 8.71
C ALA A 32 1.00 16.67 9.35
N ILE A 33 1.97 17.03 10.17
CA ILE A 33 2.83 16.08 10.90
C ILE A 33 2.44 15.92 12.37
N THR A 34 1.35 16.56 12.82
CA THR A 34 0.96 16.59 14.24
C THR A 34 -0.16 15.61 14.53
N HIS A 35 0.17 14.55 15.28
CA HIS A 35 -0.77 13.55 15.74
C HIS A 35 -1.67 14.10 16.87
N ALA A 36 -2.93 13.66 16.93
CA ALA A 36 -3.92 14.11 17.93
C ALA A 36 -3.45 13.96 19.39
N SER A 37 -2.66 12.93 19.68
CA SER A 37 -2.04 12.69 20.99
C SER A 37 -1.12 13.82 21.49
N ALA A 38 -0.61 14.69 20.61
CA ALA A 38 0.13 15.89 21.01
C ALA A 38 -0.77 16.91 21.75
N ARG A 39 -2.08 16.63 21.84
CA ARG A 39 -3.13 17.48 22.40
C ARG A 39 -3.05 18.92 21.88
N PRO A 40 -2.92 19.11 20.56
CA PRO A 40 -2.90 20.45 20.02
C PRO A 40 -4.33 21.03 20.14
N GLY A 41 -4.49 22.36 20.05
CA GLY A 41 -5.80 22.99 20.06
C GLY A 41 -6.74 22.41 18.97
N LYS A 42 -8.06 22.58 19.12
CA LYS A 42 -9.04 21.98 18.18
C LYS A 42 -8.70 22.30 16.72
N GLY A 43 -8.62 21.28 15.87
CA GLY A 43 -8.29 21.42 14.45
C GLY A 43 -6.80 21.58 14.12
N SER A 44 -5.91 21.43 15.11
CA SER A 44 -4.46 21.60 14.95
C SER A 44 -3.69 20.28 14.79
N ASN A 45 -4.38 19.20 14.41
CA ASN A 45 -3.82 17.89 14.09
C ASN A 45 -4.08 17.53 12.61
N TYR A 46 -3.57 16.38 12.18
CA TYR A 46 -3.65 15.93 10.80
C TYR A 46 -4.98 15.26 10.37
N GLU A 47 -5.90 14.93 11.29
CA GLU A 47 -7.05 14.04 11.03
C GLU A 47 -8.00 14.56 9.92
N ARG A 48 -8.16 15.87 9.78
CA ARG A 48 -8.97 16.43 8.67
C ARG A 48 -8.19 16.47 7.36
N LEU A 49 -6.87 16.56 7.46
CA LEU A 49 -5.98 16.63 6.31
C LEU A 49 -5.80 15.23 5.70
N GLU A 50 -5.61 14.16 6.49
CA GLU A 50 -5.52 12.78 5.95
C GLU A 50 -6.75 12.42 5.11
N PHE A 51 -7.96 12.79 5.56
CA PHE A 51 -9.20 12.53 4.84
C PHE A 51 -9.21 13.14 3.44
N LEU A 52 -8.71 14.38 3.30
CA LEU A 52 -8.59 15.04 2.00
C LEU A 52 -7.45 14.44 1.20
N GLY A 53 -6.34 14.15 1.86
CA GLY A 53 -5.10 13.65 1.29
C GLY A 53 -5.26 12.33 0.58
N ASP A 54 -5.94 11.38 1.21
CA ASP A 54 -6.30 10.08 0.63
C ASP A 54 -7.05 10.25 -0.71
N ARG A 55 -7.92 11.25 -0.83
CA ARG A 55 -8.74 11.47 -2.04
C ARG A 55 -7.92 12.13 -3.14
N VAL A 56 -7.03 13.05 -2.78
CA VAL A 56 -6.07 13.64 -3.72
C VAL A 56 -5.10 12.58 -4.22
N LEU A 57 -4.59 11.72 -3.32
CA LEU A 57 -3.74 10.58 -3.66
C LEU A 57 -4.47 9.63 -4.62
N GLY A 58 -5.68 9.22 -4.25
CA GLY A 58 -6.52 8.32 -5.05
C GLY A 58 -6.75 8.85 -6.46
N LEU A 59 -7.09 10.12 -6.62
CA LEU A 59 -7.27 10.74 -7.94
C LEU A 59 -5.97 10.71 -8.76
N CYS A 60 -4.85 11.14 -8.18
CA CYS A 60 -3.58 11.22 -8.90
C CYS A 60 -3.07 9.83 -9.32
N VAL A 61 -3.19 8.84 -8.42
CA VAL A 61 -2.78 7.46 -8.70
C VAL A 61 -3.71 6.82 -9.72
N ALA A 62 -5.03 7.03 -9.63
CA ALA A 62 -5.97 6.53 -10.63
C ALA A 62 -5.68 7.10 -12.02
N GLU A 63 -5.38 8.40 -12.11
CA GLU A 63 -5.00 9.04 -13.37
C GLU A 63 -3.67 8.49 -13.93
N MET A 64 -2.67 8.30 -13.06
CA MET A 64 -1.40 7.68 -13.43
C MET A 64 -1.61 6.27 -13.99
N LEU A 65 -2.40 5.43 -13.31
CA LEU A 65 -2.71 4.07 -13.74
C LEU A 65 -3.47 4.03 -15.06
N PHE A 66 -4.48 4.90 -15.22
CA PHE A 66 -5.28 5.01 -16.45
C PHE A 66 -4.41 5.36 -17.66
N ARG A 67 -3.44 6.27 -17.49
CA ARG A 67 -2.51 6.66 -18.56
C ARG A 67 -1.48 5.57 -18.85
N THR A 68 -1.02 4.85 -17.82
CA THR A 68 0.07 3.88 -17.92
C THR A 68 -0.41 2.54 -18.50
N PHE A 69 -1.56 2.04 -18.06
CA PHE A 69 -2.08 0.72 -18.40
C PHE A 69 -3.32 0.83 -19.31
N ARG A 70 -3.12 1.31 -20.55
CA ARG A 70 -4.21 1.61 -21.49
C ARG A 70 -5.11 0.43 -21.84
N ASP A 71 -4.57 -0.78 -21.78
CA ASP A 71 -5.29 -2.02 -22.13
C ASP A 71 -5.85 -2.76 -20.90
N ALA A 72 -5.59 -2.26 -19.69
CA ALA A 72 -6.07 -2.86 -18.45
C ALA A 72 -7.58 -2.66 -18.28
N LYS A 73 -8.25 -3.70 -17.78
CA LYS A 73 -9.68 -3.63 -17.43
C LYS A 73 -9.87 -2.87 -16.13
N GLU A 74 -11.07 -2.31 -15.93
CA GLU A 74 -11.44 -1.56 -14.72
C GLU A 74 -11.15 -2.35 -13.43
N GLY A 75 -11.47 -3.64 -13.37
CA GLY A 75 -11.14 -4.49 -12.22
C GLY A 75 -9.65 -4.64 -11.92
N GLU A 76 -8.78 -4.61 -12.94
CA GLU A 76 -7.32 -4.63 -12.75
C GLU A 76 -6.82 -3.28 -12.22
N LEU A 77 -7.31 -2.17 -12.82
CA LEU A 77 -6.98 -0.82 -12.39
C LEU A 77 -7.37 -0.59 -10.92
N SER A 78 -8.55 -1.06 -10.51
CA SER A 78 -9.04 -0.98 -9.13
C SER A 78 -8.13 -1.72 -8.14
N VAL A 79 -7.59 -2.89 -8.51
CA VAL A 79 -6.66 -3.65 -7.66
C VAL A 79 -5.33 -2.93 -7.51
N ARG A 80 -4.77 -2.46 -8.64
CA ARG A 80 -3.52 -1.67 -8.63
C ARG A 80 -3.67 -0.39 -7.81
N LEU A 81 -4.79 0.30 -7.96
CA LEU A 81 -5.11 1.50 -7.19
C LEU A 81 -5.11 1.21 -5.70
N ASN A 82 -5.91 0.22 -5.27
CA ASN A 82 -6.02 -0.15 -3.86
C ASN A 82 -4.67 -0.55 -3.24
N GLN A 83 -3.82 -1.26 -3.99
CA GLN A 83 -2.48 -1.61 -3.53
C GLN A 83 -1.59 -0.37 -3.37
N LEU A 84 -1.63 0.54 -4.34
CA LEU A 84 -0.77 1.72 -4.35
C LEU A 84 -1.17 2.76 -3.31
N VAL A 85 -2.46 2.90 -3.02
CA VAL A 85 -2.97 3.85 -2.00
C VAL A 85 -3.17 3.21 -0.62
N SER A 86 -2.68 1.98 -0.42
CA SER A 86 -2.82 1.30 0.86
C SER A 86 -1.99 1.95 1.96
N ALA A 87 -2.37 1.72 3.21
CA ALA A 87 -1.61 2.18 4.37
C ALA A 87 -0.17 1.65 4.37
N GLU A 88 0.07 0.43 3.89
CA GLU A 88 1.41 -0.13 3.73
C GLU A 88 2.25 0.67 2.73
N SER A 89 1.66 1.07 1.60
CA SER A 89 2.33 1.87 0.57
C SER A 89 2.66 3.27 1.10
N CYS A 90 1.69 3.94 1.72
CA CYS A 90 1.89 5.24 2.36
C CYS A 90 2.94 5.18 3.47
N ALA A 91 2.90 4.16 4.34
CA ALA A 91 3.90 3.98 5.40
C ALA A 91 5.30 3.72 4.83
N ALA A 92 5.41 2.97 3.73
CA ALA A 92 6.69 2.77 3.06
C ALA A 92 7.26 4.06 2.48
N VAL A 93 6.42 4.95 1.92
CA VAL A 93 6.85 6.30 1.50
C VAL A 93 7.30 7.14 2.70
N SER A 94 6.58 7.05 3.83
CA SER A 94 6.97 7.69 5.09
C SER A 94 8.36 7.24 5.55
N ASP A 95 8.64 5.94 5.42
CA ASP A 95 9.92 5.33 5.79
C ASP A 95 11.05 5.75 4.84
N ASP A 96 10.81 5.77 3.52
CA ASP A 96 11.77 6.24 2.52
C ASP A 96 12.18 7.70 2.74
N LEU A 97 11.20 8.57 3.05
CA LEU A 97 11.43 9.98 3.34
C LEU A 97 11.98 10.20 4.77
N GLY A 98 11.97 9.17 5.62
CA GLY A 98 12.38 9.23 7.01
C GLY A 98 11.51 10.17 7.86
N LEU A 99 10.21 10.26 7.58
CA LEU A 99 9.30 11.23 8.22
C LEU A 99 9.13 11.02 9.72
N HIS A 100 9.37 9.80 10.22
CA HIS A 100 9.28 9.44 11.64
C HIS A 100 10.02 10.41 12.58
N ARG A 101 11.08 11.08 12.11
CA ARG A 101 11.86 12.06 12.89
C ARG A 101 11.13 13.39 13.11
N PHE A 102 10.13 13.71 12.29
CA PHE A 102 9.39 14.97 12.32
C PHE A 102 7.98 14.84 12.91
N ILE A 103 7.41 13.63 12.97
CA ILE A 103 6.03 13.43 13.45
C ILE A 103 5.92 13.89 14.90
N ARG A 104 5.09 14.90 15.16
CA ARG A 104 4.85 15.43 16.50
C ARG A 104 3.80 14.60 17.20
N THR A 105 4.18 14.01 18.33
CA THR A 105 3.33 13.10 19.09
C THR A 105 3.39 13.41 20.58
N GLY A 106 2.29 13.18 21.31
CA GLY A 106 2.30 13.17 22.77
C GLY A 106 2.94 11.92 23.35
N ALA A 107 3.07 11.88 24.69
CA ALA A 107 3.68 10.78 25.42
C ALA A 107 3.00 9.41 25.15
N ASP A 108 1.69 9.43 24.86
CA ASP A 108 0.87 8.24 24.65
C ASP A 108 1.27 7.43 23.40
N VAL A 109 1.88 8.08 22.40
CA VAL A 109 2.30 7.41 21.15
C VAL A 109 3.56 6.55 21.33
N LYS A 110 4.35 6.76 22.39
CA LYS A 110 5.54 5.95 22.68
C LYS A 110 5.21 4.46 22.89
N LYS A 111 3.94 4.12 23.13
CA LYS A 111 3.45 2.75 23.32
C LYS A 111 2.95 2.10 22.02
N LEU A 112 2.77 2.87 20.94
CA LEU A 112 2.29 2.33 19.67
C LEU A 112 3.39 1.49 19.01
N THR A 113 3.02 0.27 18.60
CA THR A 113 3.90 -0.66 17.90
C THR A 113 3.13 -1.35 16.77
N GLY A 114 3.86 -1.97 15.85
CA GLY A 114 3.27 -2.73 14.74
C GLY A 114 2.28 -1.90 13.91
N LYS A 115 1.06 -2.44 13.76
CA LYS A 115 0.02 -1.87 12.89
C LYS A 115 -0.39 -0.44 13.27
N ALA A 116 -0.45 -0.11 14.56
CA ALA A 116 -0.85 1.24 14.96
C ALA A 116 0.18 2.29 14.53
N MET A 117 1.47 1.97 14.61
CA MET A 117 2.54 2.87 14.14
C MET A 117 2.61 2.91 12.61
N LEU A 118 2.21 1.84 11.92
CA LEU A 118 2.06 1.83 10.47
C LEU A 118 0.98 2.83 10.04
N ASN A 119 -0.20 2.80 10.67
CA ASN A 119 -1.28 3.74 10.37
C ASN A 119 -0.86 5.19 10.58
N VAL A 120 -0.23 5.52 11.72
CA VAL A 120 0.27 6.89 11.97
C VAL A 120 1.22 7.36 10.86
N ARG A 121 2.07 6.47 10.35
CA ARG A 121 2.98 6.83 9.25
C ARG A 121 2.23 7.04 7.94
N ALA A 122 1.22 6.23 7.65
CA ALA A 122 0.37 6.38 6.48
C ALA A 122 -0.43 7.69 6.51
N ASP A 123 -1.12 7.94 7.62
CA ASP A 123 -1.94 9.13 7.87
C ASP A 123 -1.14 10.43 7.65
N VAL A 124 0.12 10.46 8.13
CA VAL A 124 1.01 11.62 7.95
C VAL A 124 1.34 11.86 6.48
N VAL A 125 1.53 10.82 5.66
CA VAL A 125 1.80 11.00 4.23
C VAL A 125 0.57 11.56 3.51
N GLU A 126 -0.61 11.01 3.79
CA GLU A 126 -1.87 11.53 3.27
C GLU A 126 -2.08 12.98 3.69
N SER A 127 -1.82 13.29 4.96
CA SER A 127 -1.92 14.65 5.48
C SER A 127 -0.98 15.64 4.79
N LEU A 128 0.27 15.23 4.51
CA LEU A 128 1.21 16.05 3.75
C LEU A 128 0.73 16.30 2.32
N ILE A 129 0.16 15.29 1.66
CA ILE A 129 -0.46 15.44 0.34
C ILE A 129 -1.56 16.50 0.39
N ALA A 130 -2.44 16.45 1.39
CA ALA A 130 -3.49 17.46 1.57
C ALA A 130 -2.93 18.85 1.84
N ALA A 131 -1.89 18.95 2.66
CA ALA A 131 -1.25 20.23 2.97
C ALA A 131 -0.65 20.87 1.71
N ILE A 132 0.09 20.09 0.91
CA ILE A 132 0.65 20.55 -0.37
C ILE A 132 -0.49 20.94 -1.33
N TYR A 133 -1.54 20.12 -1.43
CA TYR A 133 -2.69 20.41 -2.28
C TYR A 133 -3.37 21.74 -1.91
N LEU A 134 -3.56 22.00 -0.62
CA LEU A 134 -4.23 23.22 -0.18
C LEU A 134 -3.37 24.48 -0.28
N ASP A 135 -2.04 24.34 -0.29
CA ASP A 135 -1.09 25.46 -0.39
C ASP A 135 -0.72 25.76 -1.86
N GLY A 136 -0.45 24.71 -2.66
CA GLY A 136 0.08 24.82 -4.02
C GLY A 136 -0.82 24.25 -5.13
N GLY A 137 -2.00 23.74 -4.78
CA GLY A 137 -2.95 23.17 -5.74
C GLY A 137 -2.63 21.72 -6.16
N LEU A 138 -3.47 21.20 -7.07
CA LEU A 138 -3.40 19.79 -7.50
C LEU A 138 -2.06 19.44 -8.16
N GLU A 139 -1.49 20.32 -8.97
CA GLU A 139 -0.26 20.03 -9.70
C GLU A 139 0.97 19.94 -8.78
N ALA A 140 1.01 20.74 -7.71
CA ALA A 140 2.05 20.62 -6.69
C ALA A 140 1.96 19.26 -5.96
N ALA A 141 0.75 18.87 -5.56
CA ALA A 141 0.50 17.58 -4.90
C ALA A 141 0.81 16.41 -5.85
N ARG A 142 0.38 16.50 -7.11
CA ARG A 142 0.67 15.53 -8.16
C ARG A 142 2.18 15.33 -8.34
N GLY A 143 2.95 16.42 -8.38
CA GLY A 143 4.41 16.35 -8.47
C GLY A 143 5.03 15.58 -7.30
N PHE A 144 4.55 15.78 -6.07
CA PHE A 144 4.99 14.99 -4.92
C PHE A 144 4.59 13.51 -5.03
N ILE A 145 3.34 13.23 -5.42
CA ILE A 145 2.82 11.86 -5.52
C ILE A 145 3.59 11.08 -6.59
N LEU A 146 3.72 11.59 -7.82
CA LEU A 146 4.38 10.88 -8.91
C LEU A 146 5.83 10.51 -8.56
N ARG A 147 6.60 11.44 -7.97
CA ARG A 147 7.98 11.16 -7.53
C ARG A 147 8.08 9.97 -6.57
N ASN A 148 7.08 9.77 -5.70
CA ASN A 148 7.10 8.75 -4.67
C ASN A 148 6.36 7.46 -5.08
N TRP A 149 5.48 7.51 -6.09
CA TRP A 149 4.64 6.38 -6.53
C TRP A 149 5.00 5.79 -7.89
N GLU A 150 5.65 6.50 -8.81
CA GLU A 150 5.96 5.97 -10.16
C GLU A 150 6.77 4.66 -10.10
N GLY A 151 7.86 4.64 -9.31
CA GLY A 151 8.67 3.44 -9.13
C GLY A 151 7.91 2.29 -8.46
N ARG A 152 6.91 2.61 -7.63
CA ARG A 152 6.05 1.61 -6.95
C ARG A 152 5.02 1.05 -7.91
N ALA A 153 4.43 1.88 -8.77
CA ALA A 153 3.52 1.47 -9.82
C ALA A 153 4.20 0.58 -10.86
N ALA A 154 5.46 0.87 -11.19
CA ALA A 154 6.26 0.04 -12.10
C ALA A 154 6.65 -1.32 -11.48
N ARG A 155 6.98 -1.33 -10.18
CA ARG A 155 7.32 -2.55 -9.43
C ARG A 155 6.12 -3.34 -8.92
N ALA A 156 4.91 -2.80 -9.04
CA ALA A 156 3.71 -3.53 -8.69
C ALA A 156 3.52 -4.70 -9.68
N GLU A 157 4.26 -5.77 -9.45
CA GLU A 157 3.98 -7.13 -9.93
C GLU A 157 2.52 -7.54 -9.58
N GLY A 158 1.91 -6.83 -8.61
CA GLY A 158 0.57 -6.99 -8.05
C GLY A 158 -0.61 -6.46 -8.88
N ALA A 159 -0.52 -6.50 -10.21
CA ALA A 159 -1.70 -6.40 -11.07
C ALA A 159 -2.69 -7.58 -10.90
N ARG A 160 -2.21 -8.64 -10.25
CA ARG A 160 -2.99 -9.86 -10.10
C ARG A 160 -3.88 -9.70 -8.88
N ARG A 161 -5.19 -9.72 -9.13
CA ARG A 161 -6.21 -9.99 -8.11
C ARG A 161 -5.75 -11.14 -7.22
N ASP A 162 -6.18 -11.16 -5.97
CA ASP A 162 -5.94 -12.29 -5.08
C ASP A 162 -6.31 -13.60 -5.83
N ALA A 163 -5.33 -14.46 -6.09
CA ALA A 163 -5.49 -15.61 -7.00
C ALA A 163 -6.54 -16.57 -6.46
N LYS A 164 -6.72 -16.65 -5.13
CA LYS A 164 -7.79 -17.46 -4.55
C LYS A 164 -9.17 -16.88 -4.85
N THR A 165 -9.33 -15.55 -4.72
CA THR A 165 -10.59 -14.88 -5.04
C THR A 165 -10.93 -15.04 -6.52
N GLU A 166 -9.98 -14.75 -7.41
CA GLU A 166 -10.20 -14.87 -8.85
C GLU A 166 -10.47 -16.34 -9.26
N LEU A 167 -9.74 -17.29 -8.70
CA LEU A 167 -9.98 -18.71 -8.96
C LEU A 167 -11.35 -19.16 -8.45
N GLN A 168 -11.81 -18.62 -7.31
CA GLN A 168 -13.15 -18.89 -6.80
C GLN A 168 -14.23 -18.34 -7.74
N GLU A 169 -14.09 -17.10 -8.19
CA GLU A 169 -15.03 -16.48 -9.16
C GLU A 169 -15.06 -17.26 -10.47
N TRP A 170 -13.89 -17.60 -11.01
CA TRP A 170 -13.77 -18.39 -12.24
C TRP A 170 -14.36 -19.80 -12.10
N ALA A 171 -14.05 -20.51 -11.00
CA ALA A 171 -14.56 -21.85 -10.75
C ALA A 171 -16.09 -21.85 -10.59
N HIS A 172 -16.61 -20.82 -9.92
CA HIS A 172 -18.05 -20.66 -9.74
C HIS A 172 -18.74 -20.33 -11.06
N ALA A 173 -18.21 -19.39 -11.84
CA ALA A 173 -18.77 -19.00 -13.13
C ALA A 173 -18.73 -20.13 -14.17
N ARG A 174 -17.67 -20.94 -14.19
CA ARG A 174 -17.46 -21.98 -15.21
C ARG A 174 -18.06 -23.34 -14.83
N PHE A 175 -18.05 -23.69 -13.54
CA PHE A 175 -18.45 -25.03 -13.08
C PHE A 175 -19.53 -25.01 -11.99
N GLY A 176 -19.90 -23.85 -11.43
CA GLY A 176 -20.82 -23.76 -10.29
C GLY A 176 -20.20 -24.30 -8.98
N LEU A 177 -18.87 -24.33 -8.89
CA LEU A 177 -18.12 -24.96 -7.78
C LEU A 177 -17.18 -23.97 -7.10
N THR A 178 -16.74 -24.31 -5.89
CA THR A 178 -15.68 -23.60 -5.17
C THR A 178 -14.39 -24.44 -5.12
N PRO A 179 -13.20 -23.83 -5.22
CA PRO A 179 -11.94 -24.55 -5.09
C PRO A 179 -11.72 -25.09 -3.66
N ASN A 180 -11.24 -26.32 -3.54
CA ASN A 180 -10.83 -26.92 -2.27
C ASN A 180 -9.30 -26.88 -2.14
N TYR A 181 -8.78 -26.44 -1.00
CA TYR A 181 -7.35 -26.35 -0.73
C TYR A 181 -6.95 -27.34 0.36
N LYS A 182 -5.96 -28.19 0.06
CA LYS A 182 -5.43 -29.19 0.97
C LYS A 182 -3.94 -28.94 1.23
N VAL A 183 -3.56 -28.88 2.50
CA VAL A 183 -2.14 -28.86 2.88
C VAL A 183 -1.64 -30.30 2.84
N ASP A 184 -0.74 -30.59 1.92
CA ASP A 184 -0.18 -31.94 1.77
C ASP A 184 1.06 -32.13 2.65
N GLU A 185 1.88 -31.08 2.79
CA GLU A 185 3.13 -31.16 3.55
C GLU A 185 3.49 -29.82 4.22
N ARG A 186 4.15 -29.90 5.38
CA ARG A 186 4.94 -28.82 5.96
C ARG A 186 6.35 -29.35 6.23
N SER A 187 7.35 -28.74 5.61
CA SER A 187 8.75 -29.08 5.75
C SER A 187 9.60 -27.84 6.12
N GLY A 188 10.90 -28.02 6.27
CA GLY A 188 11.83 -26.94 6.62
C GLY A 188 11.91 -26.63 8.12
N PRO A 189 12.99 -25.94 8.56
CA PRO A 189 13.17 -25.56 9.96
C PRO A 189 12.15 -24.49 10.39
N ASP A 190 11.92 -24.34 11.70
CA ASP A 190 10.90 -23.42 12.23
C ASP A 190 11.09 -21.96 11.80
N HIS A 191 12.32 -21.56 11.47
CA HIS A 191 12.63 -20.20 11.00
C HIS A 191 12.59 -20.06 9.46
N ASP A 192 12.41 -21.14 8.70
CA ASP A 192 12.20 -21.13 7.24
C ASP A 192 11.28 -22.29 6.83
N PRO A 193 10.02 -22.31 7.32
CA PRO A 193 9.08 -23.38 6.99
C PRO A 193 8.70 -23.31 5.50
N ARG A 194 8.37 -24.45 4.91
CA ARG A 194 7.77 -24.56 3.58
C ARG A 194 6.46 -25.35 3.66
N PHE A 195 5.42 -24.81 3.06
CA PHE A 195 4.09 -25.40 2.98
C PHE A 195 3.82 -25.81 1.55
N THR A 196 3.43 -27.06 1.35
CA THR A 196 2.96 -27.59 0.07
C THR A 196 1.45 -27.70 0.12
N VAL A 197 0.75 -27.00 -0.78
CA VAL A 197 -0.71 -26.94 -0.82
C VAL A 197 -1.21 -27.29 -2.21
N THR A 198 -2.12 -28.24 -2.31
CA THR A 198 -2.82 -28.59 -3.55
C THR A 198 -4.21 -27.96 -3.59
N VAL A 199 -4.57 -27.38 -4.73
CA VAL A 199 -5.91 -26.87 -5.03
C VAL A 199 -6.62 -27.81 -6.00
N GLU A 200 -7.87 -28.15 -5.67
CA GLU A 200 -8.71 -29.07 -6.43
C GLU A 200 -10.04 -28.41 -6.80
N ILE A 201 -10.42 -28.53 -8.07
CA ILE A 201 -11.76 -28.17 -8.57
C ILE A 201 -12.22 -29.35 -9.41
N ARG A 202 -13.40 -29.89 -9.11
CA ARG A 202 -13.92 -31.06 -9.84
C ARG A 202 -14.06 -30.74 -11.33
N GLY A 203 -13.41 -31.54 -12.17
CA GLY A 203 -13.36 -31.33 -13.63
C GLY A 203 -12.17 -30.51 -14.12
N VAL A 204 -11.30 -30.04 -13.22
CA VAL A 204 -10.04 -29.35 -13.52
C VAL A 204 -8.90 -30.15 -12.92
N LYS A 205 -7.78 -30.28 -13.64
CA LYS A 205 -6.60 -30.98 -13.10
C LYS A 205 -6.09 -30.23 -11.85
N PRO A 206 -5.82 -30.90 -10.72
CA PRO A 206 -5.27 -30.24 -9.53
C PRO A 206 -3.95 -29.53 -9.81
N GLU A 207 -3.60 -28.54 -8.97
CA GLU A 207 -2.27 -27.94 -8.95
C GLU A 207 -1.73 -27.74 -7.55
N THR A 208 -0.41 -27.71 -7.45
CA THR A 208 0.30 -27.57 -6.18
C THR A 208 1.14 -26.29 -6.13
N GLY A 209 0.98 -25.52 -5.06
CA GLY A 209 1.79 -24.36 -4.71
C GLY A 209 2.66 -24.64 -3.49
N ILE A 210 3.86 -24.06 -3.47
CA ILE A 210 4.81 -24.21 -2.37
C ILE A 210 5.32 -22.84 -1.97
N ASP A 211 5.19 -22.48 -0.69
CA ASP A 211 5.68 -21.20 -0.17
C ASP A 211 5.96 -21.26 1.34
N ARG A 212 6.50 -20.17 1.91
CA ARG A 212 6.86 -20.02 3.32
C ARG A 212 5.69 -19.93 4.28
N SER A 213 4.48 -19.73 3.76
CA SER A 213 3.25 -19.75 4.55
C SER A 213 2.15 -20.51 3.82
N LYS A 214 1.23 -21.11 4.58
CA LYS A 214 0.05 -21.77 4.01
C LYS A 214 -0.71 -20.85 3.05
N ARG A 215 -0.94 -19.59 3.43
CA ARG A 215 -1.66 -18.63 2.59
C ARG A 215 -0.93 -18.34 1.28
N ALA A 216 0.40 -18.18 1.31
CA ALA A 216 1.18 -17.94 0.11
C ALA A 216 1.24 -19.19 -0.79
N ALA A 217 1.32 -20.39 -0.21
CA ALA A 217 1.26 -21.65 -0.95
C ALA A 217 -0.10 -21.84 -1.64
N GLU A 218 -1.20 -21.49 -0.98
CA GLU A 218 -2.54 -21.45 -1.59
C GLU A 218 -2.59 -20.48 -2.79
N GLN A 219 -2.00 -19.28 -2.66
CA GLN A 219 -1.94 -18.32 -3.77
C GLN A 219 -1.13 -18.85 -4.95
N ALA A 220 0.01 -19.49 -4.68
CA ALA A 220 0.86 -20.09 -5.71
C ALA A 220 0.11 -21.20 -6.45
N ALA A 221 -0.63 -22.05 -5.74
CA ALA A 221 -1.43 -23.12 -6.32
C ALA A 221 -2.54 -22.54 -7.22
N ALA A 222 -3.25 -21.51 -6.73
CA ALA A 222 -4.33 -20.87 -7.47
C ALA A 222 -3.84 -20.15 -8.73
N THR A 223 -2.71 -19.43 -8.63
CA THR A 223 -2.05 -18.75 -9.74
C THR A 223 -1.74 -19.73 -10.87
N LYS A 224 -1.17 -20.89 -10.56
CA LYS A 224 -0.85 -21.92 -11.56
C LYS A 224 -2.09 -22.42 -12.30
N ILE A 225 -3.23 -22.61 -11.62
CA ILE A 225 -4.48 -22.94 -12.31
C ILE A 225 -4.93 -21.79 -13.21
N LEU A 226 -4.99 -20.56 -12.69
CA LEU A 226 -5.46 -19.40 -13.47
C LEU A 226 -4.62 -19.19 -14.73
N GLU A 227 -3.31 -19.37 -14.66
CA GLU A 227 -2.40 -19.29 -15.81
C GLU A 227 -2.60 -20.44 -16.79
N ARG A 228 -2.70 -21.68 -16.29
CA ARG A 228 -2.88 -22.87 -17.13
C ARG A 228 -4.19 -22.84 -17.89
N GLU A 229 -5.25 -22.37 -17.24
CA GLU A 229 -6.59 -22.28 -17.80
C GLU A 229 -6.82 -21.01 -18.62
N GLY A 230 -5.78 -20.18 -18.82
CA GLY A 230 -5.80 -18.99 -19.65
C GLY A 230 -6.59 -17.81 -19.08
N VAL A 231 -6.91 -17.85 -17.79
CA VAL A 231 -7.56 -16.74 -17.06
C VAL A 231 -6.55 -15.63 -16.82
N TRP A 232 -5.31 -16.00 -16.47
CA TRP A 232 -4.19 -15.09 -16.32
C TRP A 232 -3.16 -15.32 -17.43
N PRO A 233 -2.46 -14.26 -17.89
CA PRO A 233 -1.26 -14.44 -18.69
C PRO A 233 -0.20 -15.18 -17.88
N LYS A 234 0.60 -16.04 -18.50
CA LYS A 234 1.69 -16.73 -17.80
C LYS A 234 2.68 -15.72 -17.23
N SER A 235 3.11 -15.93 -15.98
CA SER A 235 4.27 -15.23 -15.42
C SER A 235 5.46 -15.48 -16.34
N GLN A 236 6.12 -14.44 -16.83
CA GLN A 236 7.49 -14.62 -17.34
C GLN A 236 8.36 -14.94 -16.13
N GLY A 237 8.57 -16.23 -15.87
CA GLY A 237 9.52 -16.67 -14.86
C GLY A 237 10.92 -16.35 -15.33
N ALA A 238 11.69 -15.66 -14.48
CA ALA A 238 13.13 -15.71 -14.53
C ALA A 238 13.57 -17.18 -14.40
N ASP A 239 14.28 -17.67 -15.42
CA ASP A 239 15.17 -18.82 -15.28
C ASP A 239 16.30 -18.51 -14.28
#